data_AF-A0A316G3A3-F1
#
_entry.id   AF-A0A316G3A3-F1
#
_cell.length_a   1.000
_cell.length_b   1.000
_cell.length_c   1.000
_cell.angle_alpha   90.00
_cell.angle_beta   90.00
_cell.angle_gamma   90.00
#
_symmetry.space_group_name_H-M   'P 1'
#
loop_
_entity.id
_entity.type
_entity.pdbx_description
1 polymer ?
#
loop_
_entity_poly.entity_id
_entity_poly.type
_entity_poly.pdbx_seq_one_letter_code
_entity_poly.pdbx_strand_id
1 'polypeptide(L)'
;MTRLALVLVFLVSPAGAEPLDGAFRGVFNELTLSVTEGKAVAEVSSGACLGYLEGGVTEVAVGRWEILGSVPEAPCVLSLTRGDDGRIEMMEGPGCTFYHGMSCELSGILEAAK
;
A
#
# COMPACT_ATOMS: atom_id res chain seq x y z
N MET A 1 -34.20 34.79 -32.24
CA MET A 1 -32.77 34.65 -31.92
C MET A 1 -32.67 34.17 -30.47
N THR A 2 -32.61 32.86 -30.26
CA THR A 2 -32.70 32.25 -28.92
C THR A 2 -31.30 31.92 -28.44
N ARG A 3 -30.84 32.56 -27.36
CA ARG A 3 -29.52 32.32 -26.77
C ARG A 3 -29.60 31.07 -25.89
N LEU A 4 -28.90 30.01 -26.30
CA LEU A 4 -28.64 28.84 -25.47
C LEU A 4 -27.62 29.23 -24.40
N ALA A 5 -28.02 29.18 -23.13
CA ALA A 5 -27.09 29.30 -22.01
C ALA A 5 -26.47 27.93 -21.73
N LEU A 6 -25.16 27.81 -21.94
CA LEU A 6 -24.38 26.63 -21.61
C LEU A 6 -24.12 26.64 -20.09
N VAL A 7 -24.79 25.77 -19.35
CA VAL A 7 -24.54 25.59 -17.92
C VAL A 7 -23.31 24.68 -17.77
N LEU A 8 -22.16 25.26 -17.44
CA LEU A 8 -20.98 24.53 -17.01
C LEU A 8 -21.21 24.03 -15.57
N VAL A 9 -21.47 22.73 -15.43
CA VAL A 9 -21.42 22.04 -14.13
C VAL A 9 -19.96 21.67 -13.87
N PHE A 10 -19.29 22.41 -13.00
CA PHE A 10 -17.99 21.98 -12.46
C PHE A 10 -18.24 20.83 -11.48
N LEU A 11 -17.90 19.61 -11.90
CA LEU A 11 -17.76 18.47 -11.00
C LEU A 11 -16.58 18.77 -10.08
N VAL A 12 -16.88 19.26 -8.87
CA VAL A 12 -15.90 19.29 -7.79
C VAL A 12 -15.67 17.84 -7.42
N SER A 13 -14.60 17.24 -7.95
CA SER A 13 -14.10 15.99 -7.38
C SER A 13 -13.85 16.27 -5.90
N PRO A 14 -14.41 15.49 -4.96
CA PRO A 14 -13.93 15.56 -3.59
C PRO A 14 -12.41 15.39 -3.69
N ALA A 15 -11.65 16.14 -2.88
CA ALA A 15 -10.21 15.94 -2.76
C ALA A 15 -10.01 14.46 -2.41
N GLY A 16 -9.84 13.66 -3.45
CA GLY A 16 -9.88 12.22 -3.38
C GLY A 16 -8.62 11.81 -2.66
N ALA A 17 -8.74 10.85 -1.75
CA ALA A 17 -7.58 10.20 -1.18
C ALA A 17 -6.60 9.89 -2.32
N GLU A 18 -5.36 10.36 -2.19
CA GLU A 18 -4.37 10.07 -3.21
C GLU A 18 -4.22 8.55 -3.29
N PRO A 19 -4.24 7.96 -4.51
CA PRO A 19 -4.03 6.54 -4.67
C PRO A 19 -2.69 6.12 -4.05
N LEU A 20 -2.62 4.90 -3.52
CA LEU A 20 -1.40 4.34 -2.92
C LEU A 20 -0.30 4.04 -3.97
N ASP A 21 -0.57 4.22 -5.27
CA ASP A 21 0.37 3.91 -6.34
C ASP A 21 1.73 4.59 -6.15
N GLY A 22 2.79 3.81 -6.34
CA GLY A 22 4.17 4.27 -6.14
C GLY A 22 5.11 3.17 -5.68
N ALA A 23 6.39 3.52 -5.65
CA ALA A 23 7.43 2.71 -5.03
C ALA A 23 7.82 3.34 -3.68
N PHE A 24 7.99 2.49 -2.67
CA PHE A 24 8.31 2.88 -1.31
C PHE A 24 9.42 1.99 -0.75
N ARG A 25 10.18 2.54 0.18
CA ARG A 25 11.28 1.86 0.86
C ARG A 25 11.21 2.07 2.37
N GLY A 26 11.68 1.08 3.11
CA GLY A 26 11.83 1.11 4.55
C GLY A 26 12.77 2.21 4.99
N VAL A 27 12.39 2.94 6.04
CA VAL A 27 13.24 3.97 6.65
C VAL A 27 14.34 3.33 7.51
N PHE A 28 14.07 2.17 8.11
CA PHE A 28 14.97 1.52 9.08
C PHE A 28 15.30 0.06 8.74
N ASN A 29 14.78 -0.45 7.62
CA ASN A 29 14.95 -1.82 7.17
C ASN A 29 15.05 -1.89 5.64
N GLU A 30 15.60 -3.01 5.14
CA GLU A 30 15.68 -3.33 3.70
C GLU A 30 14.34 -3.84 3.17
N LEU A 31 13.27 -3.11 3.49
CA LEU A 31 11.90 -3.38 3.10
C LEU A 31 11.55 -2.52 1.89
N THR A 32 10.88 -3.08 0.91
CA THR A 32 10.38 -2.36 -0.26
C THR A 32 8.92 -2.69 -0.47
N LEU A 33 8.17 -1.73 -0.99
CA LEU A 33 6.79 -1.87 -1.40
C LEU A 33 6.61 -1.20 -2.75
N SER A 34 6.05 -1.91 -3.72
CA SER A 34 5.65 -1.34 -5.00
C SER A 34 4.16 -1.53 -5.18
N VAL A 35 3.43 -0.45 -5.48
CA VAL A 35 1.99 -0.47 -5.74
C VAL A 35 1.74 0.05 -7.15
N THR A 36 1.05 -0.73 -7.97
CA THR A 36 0.71 -0.36 -9.34
C THR A 36 -0.67 -0.92 -9.69
N GLU A 37 -1.60 -0.04 -10.05
CA GLU A 37 -2.93 -0.41 -10.54
C GLU A 37 -3.67 -1.37 -9.57
N GLY A 38 -3.58 -1.08 -8.27
CA GLY A 38 -4.24 -1.88 -7.23
C GLY A 38 -3.58 -3.23 -6.92
N LYS A 39 -2.37 -3.49 -7.42
CA LYS A 39 -1.54 -4.63 -7.04
C LYS A 39 -0.34 -4.16 -6.24
N ALA A 40 0.08 -4.95 -5.26
CA ALA A 40 1.24 -4.67 -4.43
C ALA A 40 2.22 -5.83 -4.43
N VAL A 41 3.50 -5.48 -4.39
CA VAL A 41 4.61 -6.39 -4.07
C VAL A 41 5.36 -5.79 -2.89
N ALA A 42 5.44 -6.53 -1.78
CA ALA A 42 6.23 -6.19 -0.60
C ALA A 42 7.38 -7.20 -0.45
N GLU A 43 8.60 -6.71 -0.30
CA GLU A 43 9.80 -7.55 -0.19
C GLU A 43 10.71 -7.03 0.93
N VAL A 44 11.21 -7.95 1.76
CA VAL A 44 12.28 -7.67 2.72
C VAL A 44 13.49 -8.54 2.41
N SER A 45 14.66 -7.91 2.28
CA SER A 45 15.92 -8.60 1.96
C SER A 45 17.06 -8.05 2.82
N SER A 46 17.23 -8.60 4.02
CA SER A 46 18.26 -8.15 4.97
C SER A 46 19.00 -9.33 5.60
N GLY A 47 20.26 -9.56 5.21
CA GLY A 47 21.11 -10.60 5.79
C GLY A 47 20.50 -12.00 5.65
N ALA A 48 20.07 -12.59 6.77
CA ALA A 48 19.39 -13.90 6.80
C ALA A 48 17.87 -13.80 6.58
N CYS A 49 17.36 -12.60 6.33
CA CYS A 49 15.93 -12.34 6.16
C CYS A 49 15.52 -12.13 4.73
N LEU A 50 14.66 -13.03 4.27
CA LEU A 50 14.00 -12.99 2.98
C LEU A 50 12.50 -13.17 3.22
N GLY A 51 11.73 -12.18 2.79
CA GLY A 51 10.27 -12.21 2.80
C GLY A 51 9.74 -11.58 1.52
N TYR A 52 8.69 -12.16 0.96
CA TYR A 52 8.08 -11.70 -0.27
C TYR A 52 6.58 -11.91 -0.20
N LEU A 53 5.82 -10.87 -0.52
CA LEU A 53 4.37 -10.92 -0.61
C LEU A 53 3.91 -10.20 -1.87
N GLU A 54 3.06 -10.88 -2.64
CA GLU A 54 2.31 -10.28 -3.75
C GLU A 54 0.82 -10.36 -3.44
N GLY A 55 0.09 -9.27 -3.67
CA GLY A 55 -1.32 -9.18 -3.30
C GLY A 55 -2.10 -8.06 -3.96
N GLY A 56 -3.41 -8.06 -3.73
CA GLY A 56 -4.30 -6.97 -4.13
C GLY A 56 -4.39 -5.90 -3.04
N VAL A 57 -4.43 -4.63 -3.45
CA VAL A 57 -4.58 -3.46 -2.56
C VAL A 57 -6.05 -3.04 -2.52
N THR A 58 -6.58 -2.85 -1.33
CA THR A 58 -7.92 -2.26 -1.13
C THR A 58 -7.83 -1.11 -0.14
N GLU A 59 -8.37 0.06 -0.50
CA GLU A 59 -8.56 1.15 0.46
C GLU A 59 -9.75 0.82 1.38
N VAL A 60 -9.50 0.72 2.67
CA VAL A 60 -10.52 0.35 3.68
C VAL A 60 -11.03 1.57 4.45
N ALA A 61 -10.25 2.65 4.47
CA ALA A 61 -10.62 3.97 4.95
C ALA A 61 -9.70 5.02 4.30
N VAL A 62 -10.06 6.30 4.35
CA VAL A 62 -9.22 7.38 3.79
C VAL A 62 -7.82 7.31 4.39
N GLY A 63 -6.81 7.14 3.53
CA GLY A 63 -5.42 7.05 3.97
C GLY A 63 -5.04 5.71 4.60
N ARG A 64 -5.90 4.69 4.49
CA ARG A 64 -5.67 3.34 5.02
C ARG A 64 -6.01 2.27 3.99
N TRP A 65 -5.05 1.39 3.74
CA TRP A 65 -5.18 0.29 2.80
C TRP A 65 -4.87 -1.04 3.45
N GLU A 66 -5.33 -2.12 2.82
CA GLU A 66 -4.96 -3.48 3.14
C GLU A 66 -4.43 -4.17 1.88
N ILE A 67 -3.31 -4.87 2.00
CA ILE A 67 -2.81 -5.80 0.98
C ILE A 67 -3.20 -7.20 1.41
N LEU A 68 -3.94 -7.91 0.56
CA LEU A 68 -4.26 -9.32 0.76
C LEU A 68 -3.33 -10.17 -0.09
N GLY A 69 -2.48 -10.97 0.55
CA GLY A 69 -1.55 -11.89 -0.11
C GLY A 69 -2.28 -12.91 -1.00
N SER A 70 -1.65 -13.27 -2.11
CA SER A 70 -2.27 -14.05 -3.19
C SER A 70 -2.38 -15.55 -2.93
N VAL A 71 -1.91 -16.08 -1.79
CA VAL A 71 -1.93 -17.52 -1.47
C VAL A 71 -3.22 -17.82 -0.72
N PRO A 72 -4.18 -18.55 -1.31
CA PRO A 72 -5.49 -18.75 -0.69
C PRO A 72 -5.46 -19.52 0.63
N GLU A 73 -4.52 -20.45 0.78
CA GLU A 73 -4.42 -21.35 1.94
C GLU A 73 -3.84 -20.67 3.19
N ALA A 74 -3.18 -19.52 3.01
CA ALA A 74 -2.57 -18.75 4.08
C ALA A 74 -2.63 -17.25 3.74
N PRO A 75 -3.80 -16.61 3.83
CA PRO A 75 -3.92 -15.19 3.50
C PRO A 75 -3.14 -14.36 4.52
N CYS A 76 -2.08 -13.68 4.07
CA CYS A 76 -1.44 -12.61 4.83
C CYS A 76 -2.16 -11.30 4.53
N VAL A 77 -2.41 -10.51 5.58
CA VAL A 77 -2.92 -9.15 5.45
C VAL A 77 -1.83 -8.19 5.89
N LEU A 78 -1.46 -7.24 5.04
CA LEU A 78 -0.64 -6.09 5.45
C LEU A 78 -1.54 -4.86 5.54
N SER A 79 -1.58 -4.21 6.70
CA SER A 79 -2.27 -2.94 6.87
C SER A 79 -1.31 -1.79 6.59
N LEU A 80 -1.75 -0.81 5.81
CA LEU A 80 -0.98 0.40 5.49
C LEU A 80 -1.74 1.63 5.95
N THR A 81 -1.09 2.50 6.70
CA THR A 81 -1.67 3.78 7.14
C THR A 81 -0.73 4.90 6.75
N ARG A 82 -1.23 5.88 5.99
CA ARG A 82 -0.47 7.08 5.66
C ARG A 82 -0.59 8.09 6.80
N GLY A 83 0.56 8.50 7.34
CA GLY A 83 0.66 9.56 8.34
C GLY A 83 0.62 10.96 7.72
N ASP A 84 0.44 11.97 8.57
CA ASP A 84 0.43 13.39 8.16
C ASP A 84 1.77 13.85 7.56
N ASP A 85 2.87 13.14 7.85
CA ASP A 85 4.20 13.39 7.29
C ASP A 85 4.41 12.74 5.91
N GLY A 86 3.38 12.10 5.36
CA GLY A 86 3.40 11.40 4.08
C GLY A 86 4.07 10.03 4.12
N ARG A 87 4.61 9.59 5.27
CA ARG A 87 5.14 8.23 5.43
C ARG A 87 4.01 7.23 5.58
N ILE A 88 4.30 5.97 5.26
CA ILE A 88 3.35 4.87 5.39
C ILE A 88 3.83 3.96 6.51
N GLU A 89 3.01 3.77 7.53
CA GLU A 89 3.19 2.68 8.48
C GLU A 89 2.60 1.41 7.88
N MET A 90 3.42 0.36 7.75
CA MET A 90 3.01 -0.96 7.30
C MET A 90 3.11 -1.95 8.46
N MET A 91 2.03 -2.69 8.71
CA MET A 91 1.95 -3.67 9.79
C MET A 91 1.43 -5.01 9.28
N GLU A 92 2.07 -6.08 9.74
CA GLU A 92 1.62 -7.44 9.51
C GLU A 92 0.39 -7.80 10.33
N GLY A 93 -0.61 -8.34 9.65
CA GLY A 93 -1.74 -9.03 10.23
C GLY A 93 -1.52 -10.54 10.30
N PRO A 94 -2.60 -11.31 10.50
CA PRO A 94 -2.55 -12.77 10.52
C PRO A 94 -2.01 -13.35 9.20
N GLY A 95 -1.36 -14.52 9.26
CA GLY A 95 -0.98 -15.31 8.08
C GLY A 95 0.36 -14.97 7.43
N CYS A 96 1.03 -13.90 7.84
CA CYS A 96 2.25 -13.40 7.20
C CYS A 96 3.49 -14.29 7.39
N THR A 97 3.54 -15.10 8.45
CA THR A 97 4.64 -16.04 8.73
C THR A 97 4.90 -17.07 7.62
N PHE A 98 3.98 -17.26 6.68
CA PHE A 98 4.18 -18.13 5.50
C PHE A 98 4.96 -17.44 4.37
N TYR A 99 4.97 -16.11 4.35
CA TYR A 99 5.57 -15.27 3.30
C TYR A 99 6.99 -14.81 3.64
N HIS A 100 7.45 -15.09 4.85
CA HIS A 100 8.78 -14.74 5.31
C HIS A 100 9.29 -15.77 6.33
N GLY A 101 10.61 -15.91 6.48
CA GLY A 101 11.20 -16.78 7.51
C GLY A 101 10.91 -16.28 8.94
N MET A 102 11.10 -17.14 9.95
CA MET A 102 10.78 -16.86 11.37
C MET A 102 11.46 -15.63 12.00
N SER A 103 12.40 -15.00 11.30
CA SER A 103 13.20 -13.88 11.83
C SER A 103 12.91 -12.55 11.13
N CYS A 104 11.92 -12.50 10.24
CA CYS A 104 11.70 -11.38 9.34
C CYS A 104 10.35 -10.74 9.60
N GLU A 105 10.27 -9.43 9.38
CA GLU A 105 9.03 -8.68 9.51
C GLU A 105 8.83 -7.91 8.19
N LEU A 106 7.67 -8.08 7.57
CA LEU A 106 7.13 -7.19 6.54
C LEU A 106 6.45 -5.96 7.17
N SER A 107 6.80 -5.64 8.40
CA SER A 107 6.34 -4.45 9.12
C SER A 107 7.41 -3.35 9.10
N GLY A 108 7.00 -2.09 9.10
CA GLY A 108 7.91 -0.96 9.16
C GLY A 108 7.33 0.37 8.70
N ILE A 109 8.13 1.42 8.82
CA ILE A 109 7.81 2.74 8.27
C ILE A 109 8.44 2.85 6.89
N LEU A 110 7.64 3.25 5.91
CA LEU A 110 8.02 3.42 4.52
C LEU A 110 7.99 4.89 4.11
N GLU A 111 8.90 5.26 3.22
CA GLU A 111 8.91 6.54 2.51
C GLU A 111 8.91 6.30 1.00
N ALA A 112 8.42 7.27 0.23
CA ALA A 112 8.49 7.19 -1.24
C ALA A 112 9.94 7.01 -1.70
N ALA A 113 10.18 6.04 -2.58
CA ALA A 113 11.45 5.87 -3.24
C ALA A 113 11.67 7.03 -4.24
N LYS A 114 12.89 7.57 -4.25
CA LYS A 114 13.28 8.65 -5.17
C LYS A 114 13.62 8.14 -6.55
#